data_AF-A0A2H0B2P1-F1
#
_entry.id   AF-A0A2H0B2P1-F1
#
_cell.length_a   1.000
_cell.length_b   1.000
_cell.length_c   1.000
_cell.angle_alpha   90.00
_cell.angle_beta   90.00
_cell.angle_gamma   90.00
#
_symmetry.space_group_name_H-M   'P 1'
#
loop_
_entity.id
_entity.type
_entity.pdbx_description
1 polymer ?
#
loop_
_entity_poly.entity_id
_entity_poly.type
_entity_poly.pdbx_seq_one_letter_code
_entity_poly.pdbx_strand_id
1 'polypeptide(L)'
;MATGATVAYFSDTETSNSNTFAAGTLDLKVDNQDDPNIVRVTLNNMKPGQTASYQWNWKNNGTIDGKPWIQLTNVVDNDNGLLEPEQVDGDTTDGIGGGELSQYLLMKLNAP
;
A
#
# COMPACT_ATOMS: atom_id res chain seq x y z
N MET A 1 -64.37 -56.37 -8.21
CA MET A 1 -63.78 -55.27 -9.00
C MET A 1 -62.79 -54.57 -8.10
N ALA A 2 -61.49 -54.75 -8.37
CA ALA A 2 -60.43 -54.00 -7.70
C ALA A 2 -60.16 -52.76 -8.55
N THR A 3 -60.15 -51.59 -7.93
CA THR A 3 -59.39 -50.42 -8.38
C THR A 3 -59.32 -49.48 -7.18
N GLY A 4 -58.26 -49.69 -6.38
CA GLY A 4 -57.86 -48.76 -5.35
C GLY A 4 -57.28 -47.51 -6.00
N ALA A 5 -57.64 -46.35 -5.47
CA ALA A 5 -56.95 -45.10 -5.73
C ALA A 5 -56.61 -44.47 -4.37
N THR A 6 -55.49 -44.88 -3.80
CA THR A 6 -54.81 -44.09 -2.76
C THR A 6 -54.04 -42.99 -3.47
N VAL A 7 -54.61 -41.80 -3.51
CA VAL A 7 -53.89 -40.59 -3.97
C VAL A 7 -53.06 -40.10 -2.80
N ALA A 8 -51.73 -40.12 -2.95
CA ALA A 8 -50.84 -39.53 -1.96
C ALA A 8 -50.40 -38.14 -2.45
N TYR A 9 -50.65 -37.11 -1.64
CA TYR A 9 -50.25 -35.74 -1.90
C TYR A 9 -49.03 -35.45 -1.02
N PHE A 10 -47.84 -35.60 -1.59
CA PHE A 10 -46.60 -35.22 -0.91
C PHE A 10 -46.16 -33.86 -1.44
N SER A 11 -46.31 -32.81 -0.63
CA SER A 11 -45.59 -31.55 -0.82
C SER A 11 -44.84 -31.26 0.45
N ASP A 12 -43.54 -31.03 0.33
CA ASP A 12 -42.74 -30.49 1.41
C ASP A 12 -42.06 -29.20 0.93
N THR A 13 -42.00 -28.20 1.80
CA THR A 13 -41.38 -26.90 1.55
C THR A 13 -40.25 -26.74 2.54
N GLU A 14 -39.04 -27.05 2.10
CA GLU A 14 -37.84 -26.88 2.90
C GLU A 14 -37.38 -25.42 2.85
N THR A 15 -37.40 -24.76 4.00
CA THR A 15 -36.95 -23.36 4.14
C THR A 15 -35.54 -23.35 4.73
N SER A 16 -34.55 -22.97 3.92
CA SER A 16 -33.19 -22.74 4.43
C SER A 16 -33.11 -21.36 5.09
N ASN A 17 -33.27 -21.33 6.41
CA ASN A 17 -33.30 -20.10 7.23
C ASN A 17 -31.92 -19.47 7.46
N SER A 18 -30.82 -20.12 7.04
CA SER A 18 -29.44 -19.72 7.35
C SER A 18 -28.57 -19.53 6.11
N ASN A 19 -29.17 -19.07 5.00
CA ASN A 19 -28.39 -18.69 3.82
C ASN A 19 -27.71 -17.34 4.04
N THR A 20 -26.48 -17.35 4.56
CA THR A 20 -25.66 -16.15 4.71
C THR A 20 -24.79 -15.96 3.47
N PHE A 21 -25.07 -14.91 2.68
CA PHE A 21 -24.15 -14.40 1.66
C PHE A 21 -23.41 -13.20 2.23
N ALA A 22 -22.23 -13.42 2.82
CA ALA A 22 -21.36 -12.35 3.29
C ALA A 22 -20.33 -12.01 2.21
N ALA A 23 -20.25 -10.75 1.81
CA ALA A 23 -19.15 -10.28 0.99
C ALA A 23 -17.84 -10.29 1.81
N GLY A 24 -16.75 -10.74 1.19
CA GLY A 24 -15.44 -10.59 1.80
C GLY A 24 -15.00 -9.12 1.82
N THR A 25 -14.08 -8.79 2.72
CA THR A 25 -13.57 -7.42 2.89
C THR A 25 -12.09 -7.36 2.53
N LEU A 26 -11.66 -6.27 1.90
CA LEU A 26 -10.26 -5.91 1.73
C LEU A 26 -10.03 -4.63 2.53
N ASP A 27 -9.24 -4.72 3.60
CA ASP A 27 -9.05 -3.63 4.56
C ASP A 27 -7.57 -3.53 4.92
N LEU A 28 -6.82 -2.69 4.20
CA LEU A 28 -5.40 -2.49 4.43
C LEU A 28 -5.20 -1.38 5.47
N LYS A 29 -4.62 -1.73 6.62
CA LYS A 29 -4.24 -0.78 7.66
C LYS A 29 -2.73 -0.58 7.66
N VAL A 30 -2.29 0.65 7.90
CA VAL A 30 -0.88 0.99 8.15
C VAL A 30 -0.75 1.58 9.54
N ASP A 31 0.17 1.05 10.34
CA ASP A 31 0.37 1.35 11.75
C ASP A 31 -0.94 1.35 12.56
N ASN A 32 -1.81 0.38 12.23
CA ASN A 32 -3.17 0.21 12.78
C ASN A 32 -4.15 1.35 12.51
N GLN A 33 -3.86 2.24 11.56
CA GLN A 33 -4.76 3.31 11.15
C GLN A 33 -5.37 3.04 9.78
N ASP A 34 -6.62 3.49 9.64
CA ASP A 34 -7.35 3.53 8.38
C ASP A 34 -6.99 4.81 7.64
N ASP A 35 -6.71 4.70 6.34
CA ASP A 35 -6.32 5.82 5.48
C ASP A 35 -5.27 6.74 6.13
N PRO A 36 -4.08 6.21 6.52
CA PRO A 36 -3.04 7.02 7.13
C PRO A 36 -2.71 8.22 6.22
N ASN A 37 -2.56 9.39 6.83
CA ASN A 37 -2.00 10.53 6.11
C ASN A 37 -0.66 10.14 5.48
N ILE A 38 -0.46 10.59 4.23
CA ILE A 38 0.71 10.33 3.39
C ILE A 38 1.96 10.18 4.25
N VAL A 39 2.49 8.97 4.28
CA VAL A 39 3.72 8.65 4.99
C VAL A 39 4.86 9.43 4.35
N ARG A 40 5.43 10.39 5.09
CA ARG A 40 6.51 11.25 4.60
C ARG A 40 7.87 10.65 4.92
N VAL A 41 8.68 10.54 3.89
CA VAL A 41 10.11 10.22 3.98
C VAL A 41 10.87 11.52 3.77
N THR A 42 11.71 11.91 4.74
CA THR A 42 12.55 13.11 4.64
C THR A 42 14.00 12.73 4.90
N LEU A 43 14.81 12.86 3.86
CA LEU A 43 16.25 12.65 3.91
C LEU A 43 16.94 14.00 4.05
N ASN A 44 17.87 14.12 4.99
CA ASN A 44 18.61 15.36 5.24
C ASN A 44 20.10 15.05 5.39
N ASN A 45 20.97 15.92 4.88
CA ASN A 45 22.43 15.82 4.99
C ASN A 45 22.96 14.42 4.66
N MET A 46 22.41 13.81 3.61
CA MET A 46 22.87 12.53 3.11
C MET A 46 24.24 12.71 2.47
N LYS A 47 25.13 11.75 2.69
CA LYS A 47 26.44 11.68 2.03
C LYS A 47 26.58 10.34 1.30
N PRO A 48 27.51 10.22 0.34
CA PRO A 48 27.78 8.95 -0.33
C PRO A 48 27.99 7.81 0.68
N GLY A 49 27.31 6.68 0.44
CA GLY A 49 27.34 5.50 1.31
C GLY A 49 26.46 5.55 2.56
N GLN A 50 25.80 6.68 2.86
CA GLN A 50 24.83 6.76 3.95
C GLN A 50 23.53 6.06 3.58
N THR A 51 22.96 5.32 4.53
CA THR A 51 21.66 4.67 4.39
C THR A 51 20.69 5.25 5.41
N ALA A 52 19.42 5.43 4.99
CA ALA A 52 18.31 5.75 5.88
C ALA A 52 17.24 4.65 5.75
N SER A 53 16.66 4.27 6.89
CA SER A 53 15.65 3.21 6.94
C SER A 53 14.39 3.75 7.59
N TYR A 54 13.26 3.48 6.95
CA TYR A 54 11.92 3.76 7.48
C TYR A 54 11.15 2.45 7.52
N GLN A 55 10.39 2.26 8.61
CA GLN A 55 9.61 1.06 8.82
C GLN A 55 8.17 1.45 9.16
N TRP A 56 7.24 0.79 8.49
CA TRP A 56 5.81 0.89 8.74
C TRP A 56 5.25 -0.50 8.91
N ASN A 57 4.35 -0.65 9.86
CA ASN A 57 3.62 -1.89 10.01
C ASN A 57 2.37 -1.81 9.14
N TRP A 58 2.05 -2.89 8.47
CA TRP A 58 0.89 -2.96 7.59
C TRP A 58 0.27 -4.32 7.71
N LYS A 59 -1.06 -4.37 7.68
CA LYS A 59 -1.82 -5.62 7.79
C LYS A 59 -3.11 -5.51 7.01
N ASN A 60 -3.48 -6.61 6.36
CA ASN A 60 -4.85 -6.78 5.89
C ASN A 60 -5.71 -7.22 7.08
N ASN A 61 -6.64 -6.37 7.49
CA ASN A 61 -7.62 -6.64 8.54
C ASN A 61 -8.95 -7.15 7.95
N GLY A 62 -9.00 -7.38 6.64
CA GLY A 62 -10.12 -7.97 5.92
C GLY A 62 -10.05 -9.49 5.81
N THR A 63 -10.91 -10.06 4.96
CA THR A 63 -11.04 -11.50 4.72
C THR A 63 -10.62 -11.94 3.32
N ILE A 64 -10.33 -11.00 2.42
CA ILE A 64 -9.84 -11.27 1.06
C ILE A 64 -8.36 -10.90 0.97
N ASP A 65 -7.55 -11.83 0.48
CA ASP A 65 -6.12 -11.57 0.22
C ASP A 65 -5.92 -10.53 -0.89
N GLY A 66 -4.94 -9.65 -0.69
CA GLY A 66 -4.57 -8.62 -1.65
C GLY A 66 -3.05 -8.54 -1.83
N LYS A 67 -2.62 -8.00 -2.97
CA LYS A 67 -1.21 -7.67 -3.20
C LYS A 67 -1.02 -6.16 -3.00
N PRO A 68 -0.34 -5.73 -1.94
CA PRO A 68 -0.15 -4.32 -1.72
C PRO A 68 0.96 -3.79 -2.62
N TRP A 69 0.88 -2.51 -2.98
CA TRP A 69 1.88 -1.78 -3.76
C TRP A 69 2.16 -0.45 -3.09
N ILE A 70 3.35 0.10 -3.34
CA ILE A 70 3.82 1.36 -2.76
C ILE A 70 4.27 2.26 -3.90
N GLN A 71 3.92 3.54 -3.83
CA GLN A 71 4.38 4.57 -4.76
C GLN A 71 4.82 5.80 -3.99
N LEU A 72 5.95 6.38 -4.41
CA LEU A 72 6.38 7.69 -3.94
C LEU A 72 5.76 8.75 -4.84
N THR A 73 5.21 9.79 -4.23
CA THR A 73 4.62 10.95 -4.92
C THR A 73 5.17 12.22 -4.31
N ASN A 74 5.08 13.33 -5.06
CA ASN A 74 5.56 14.65 -4.63
C ASN A 74 7.00 14.64 -4.11
N VAL A 75 7.91 13.99 -4.86
CA VAL A 75 9.34 14.06 -4.56
C VAL A 75 9.80 15.51 -4.73
N VAL A 76 10.38 16.08 -3.68
CA VAL A 76 10.97 17.41 -3.67
C VAL A 76 12.46 17.24 -3.48
N ASP A 77 13.24 17.67 -4.48
CA ASP A 77 14.69 17.57 -4.49
C ASP A 77 15.26 18.99 -4.55
N ASN A 78 15.44 19.59 -3.38
CA ASN A 78 15.97 20.95 -3.27
C ASN A 78 17.45 20.87 -2.99
N ASP A 79 18.22 21.71 -3.67
CA ASP A 79 19.62 21.89 -3.38
C ASP A 79 19.83 22.89 -2.22
N ASN A 80 20.95 22.75 -1.51
CA ASN A 80 21.29 23.60 -0.36
C ASN A 80 22.30 24.72 -0.69
N GLY A 81 22.47 25.05 -1.97
CA GLY A 81 23.39 26.05 -2.47
C GLY A 81 24.64 25.41 -3.08
N LEU A 82 25.07 25.95 -4.21
CA LEU A 82 26.33 25.57 -4.86
C LEU A 82 27.54 26.09 -4.07
N LEU A 83 28.35 25.18 -3.56
CA LEU A 83 29.64 25.47 -2.95
C LEU A 83 30.78 25.38 -3.98
N GLU A 84 31.90 26.07 -3.71
CA GLU A 84 33.08 26.06 -4.59
C GLU A 84 33.51 24.65 -5.07
N PRO A 85 33.51 23.58 -4.24
CA PRO A 85 33.84 22.24 -4.72
C PRO A 85 32.89 21.72 -5.81
N GLU A 86 31.59 21.98 -5.68
CA GLU A 86 30.56 21.52 -6.64
C GLU A 86 30.70 22.29 -7.96
N GLN A 87 30.97 23.60 -7.87
CA GLN A 87 31.22 24.44 -9.05
C GLN A 87 32.46 24.01 -9.83
N VAL A 88 33.54 23.63 -9.13
CA VAL A 88 34.78 23.12 -9.75
C VAL A 88 34.55 21.77 -10.42
N ASP A 89 33.68 20.93 -9.86
CA ASP A 89 33.29 19.63 -10.42
C ASP A 89 32.22 19.75 -11.53
N GLY A 90 31.81 20.97 -11.88
CA GLY A 90 30.95 21.27 -13.02
C GLY A 90 29.46 21.21 -12.72
N ASP A 91 29.08 21.24 -11.45
CA ASP A 91 27.68 21.37 -11.05
C ASP A 91 27.14 22.76 -11.43
N THR A 92 25.91 22.78 -11.93
CA THR A 92 25.21 23.98 -12.38
C THR A 92 23.78 24.07 -11.84
N THR A 93 23.34 23.11 -11.02
CA THR A 93 22.00 23.07 -10.46
C THR A 93 21.98 23.60 -9.03
N ASP A 94 20.97 24.40 -8.68
CA ASP A 94 20.84 25.04 -7.36
C ASP A 94 19.36 25.33 -7.06
N GLY A 95 19.03 25.46 -5.78
CA GLY A 95 17.78 25.97 -5.26
C GLY A 95 16.63 24.96 -5.24
N ILE A 96 15.41 25.49 -5.16
CA ILE A 96 14.19 24.69 -5.05
C ILE A 96 14.00 23.86 -6.32
N GLY A 97 13.92 22.54 -6.18
CA GLY A 97 13.82 21.60 -7.31
C GLY A 97 15.10 21.45 -8.13
N GLY A 98 16.19 22.10 -7.72
CA GLY A 98 17.50 22.03 -8.36
C GLY A 98 18.43 20.98 -7.76
N GLY A 99 17.99 20.20 -6.77
CA GLY A 99 18.80 19.11 -6.24
C GLY A 99 18.83 17.89 -7.16
N GLU A 100 19.90 17.12 -7.06
CA GLU A 100 20.13 15.91 -7.83
C GLU A 100 20.26 14.65 -6.97
N LEU A 101 20.17 14.78 -5.64
CA LEU A 101 20.29 13.67 -4.69
C LEU A 101 19.32 12.53 -5.02
N SER A 102 18.09 12.84 -5.44
CA SER A 102 17.09 11.83 -5.78
C SER A 102 17.50 10.91 -6.93
N GLN A 103 18.41 11.35 -7.81
CA GLN A 103 18.91 10.57 -8.94
C GLN A 103 19.89 9.47 -8.52
N TYR A 104 20.52 9.61 -7.36
CA TYR A 104 21.56 8.70 -6.86
C TYR A 104 21.09 7.83 -5.68
N LEU A 105 19.86 8.04 -5.20
CA LEU A 105 19.31 7.25 -4.11
C LEU A 105 18.76 5.91 -4.62
N LEU A 106 19.18 4.84 -3.97
CA LEU A 106 18.62 3.51 -4.16
C LEU A 106 17.62 3.21 -3.06
N MET A 107 16.35 3.02 -3.44
CA MET A 107 15.32 2.56 -2.52
C MET A 107 15.21 1.04 -2.55
N LYS A 108 15.30 0.43 -1.37
CA LYS A 108 14.99 -0.99 -1.18
C LYS A 108 13.77 -1.13 -0.30
N LEU A 109 12.69 -1.69 -0.86
CA LEU A 109 11.53 -2.11 -0.09
C LEU A 109 11.75 -3.52 0.43
N ASN A 110 11.67 -3.70 1.74
CA ASN A 110 11.63 -5.02 2.37
C ASN A 110 10.21 -5.24 2.91
N ALA A 111 9.42 -6.03 2.20
CA ALA A 111 8.17 -6.56 2.72
C ALA A 111 8.45 -7.86 3.49
N PRO A 112 7.73 -8.14 4.59
CA PRO A 112 7.80 -9.43 5.27
C PRO A 112 7.30 -10.59 4.39
#